data_AF-A0A182JN41-F1
#
_entry.id   AF-A0A182JN41-F1
#
_cell.length_a   1.000
_cell.length_b   1.000
_cell.length_c   1.000
_cell.angle_alpha   90.00
_cell.angle_beta   90.00
_cell.angle_gamma   90.00
#
_symmetry.space_group_name_H-M   'P 1'
#
loop_
_entity.id
_entity.type
_entity.pdbx_description
1 polymer ?
#
loop_
_entity_poly.entity_id
_entity_poly.type
_entity_poly.pdbx_seq_one_letter_code
_entity_poly.pdbx_strand_id
1 'polypeptide(L)'
;MFATIFAIHYDARGWLGWALWNIYRLLPVLVNVSYFYKAYRLWINQDEDNTTAAVIVASMWGFTEASLRITVIEGRYRSLSKLMCFLNVRTYCPVDAPRVHRQRAALFDRNNRIILLLVGTMLLQALWFMTTQLFNRDAFMLQLNGKVVQNAGVQITYGLLSNIWGMIHVLPFGLLYITMNIFELEMKIILEAVTNLETTLTKYLRTFHKSRLQVGESSCEEQKVFWDIIQQELNKHISRHVDLLDNLREYSLIVGPFAFVQYYGTFALIADCGFILSIEGLSSNSFIYILFATVLVFESFLICRGIEKLNGLNEAIGQALYTGFDWPGLLQYTDGFRSQYQSVRHSLLLIIGRSQKGFQCSYGGLGGISMERFAQLMQNSYSLLTILLQFAK
;
A
#
# COMPACT_ATOMS: atom_id res chain seq x y z
N MET A 1 6.51 -14.81 -5.64
CA MET A 1 7.28 -14.31 -6.80
C MET A 1 7.73 -12.87 -6.57
N PHE A 2 6.85 -11.87 -6.41
CA PHE A 2 7.27 -10.47 -6.16
C PHE A 2 8.12 -10.25 -4.90
N ALA A 3 7.74 -10.81 -3.74
CA ALA A 3 8.54 -10.67 -2.52
C ALA A 3 9.90 -11.39 -2.56
N THR A 4 10.01 -12.43 -3.39
CA THR A 4 11.25 -13.15 -3.67
C THR A 4 12.14 -12.33 -4.62
N ILE A 5 11.55 -11.62 -5.58
CA ILE A 5 12.22 -10.68 -6.49
C ILE A 5 12.73 -9.44 -5.74
N PHE A 6 11.99 -8.98 -4.73
CA PHE A 6 12.39 -7.83 -3.91
C PHE A 6 13.30 -8.19 -2.73
N ALA A 7 13.73 -9.46 -2.62
CA ALA A 7 14.54 -9.95 -1.49
C ALA A 7 13.96 -9.55 -0.12
N ILE A 8 12.62 -9.57 0.01
CA ILE A 8 11.90 -9.30 1.26
C ILE A 8 11.68 -10.61 2.02
N HIS A 9 11.48 -11.72 1.30
CA HIS A 9 11.34 -13.03 1.91
C HIS A 9 11.93 -14.12 1.02
N TYR A 10 12.83 -14.92 1.59
CA TYR A 10 13.44 -16.05 0.93
C TYR A 10 13.19 -17.33 1.74
N ASP A 11 12.35 -18.21 1.18
CA ASP A 11 12.15 -19.56 1.69
C ASP A 11 13.36 -20.42 1.29
N ALA A 12 14.43 -20.35 2.10
CA ALA A 12 15.64 -21.13 1.86
C ALA A 12 15.35 -22.63 1.99
N ARG A 13 15.51 -23.38 0.90
CA ARG A 13 15.61 -24.85 0.94
C ARG A 13 17.08 -25.23 1.07
N GLY A 14 17.57 -25.37 2.30
CA GLY A 14 18.93 -25.83 2.61
C GLY A 14 19.72 -24.86 3.50
N TRP A 15 20.68 -25.40 4.25
CA TRP A 15 21.46 -24.66 5.23
C TRP A 15 22.29 -23.52 4.62
N LEU A 16 22.87 -23.74 3.43
CA LEU A 16 23.68 -22.72 2.75
C LEU A 16 22.85 -21.50 2.34
N GLY A 17 21.66 -21.72 1.77
CA GLY A 17 20.75 -20.64 1.40
C GLY A 17 20.21 -19.89 2.61
N TRP A 18 19.96 -20.61 3.71
CA TRP A 18 19.56 -19.99 4.97
C TRP A 18 20.69 -19.14 5.57
N ALA A 19 21.93 -19.63 5.55
CA ALA A 19 23.08 -18.88 6.04
C ALA A 19 23.34 -17.62 5.19
N LEU A 20 23.34 -17.74 3.86
CA LEU A 20 23.50 -16.60 2.94
C LEU A 20 22.42 -15.54 3.13
N TRP A 21 21.16 -15.97 3.33
CA TRP A 21 20.05 -15.07 3.61
C TRP A 21 20.22 -14.31 4.93
N ASN A 22 20.62 -15.01 6.00
CA ASN A 22 20.88 -14.36 7.29
C ASN A 22 22.06 -13.39 7.21
N ILE A 23 23.12 -13.73 6.47
CA ILE A 23 24.26 -12.82 6.24
C ILE A 23 23.79 -11.57 5.49
N TYR A 24 23.02 -11.74 4.41
CA TYR A 24 22.42 -10.63 3.66
C TYR A 24 21.59 -9.71 4.56
N ARG A 25 20.82 -10.27 5.50
CA ARG A 25 20.01 -9.49 6.46
C ARG A 25 20.83 -8.84 7.56
N LEU A 26 21.91 -9.48 8.00
CA LEU A 26 22.78 -8.95 9.04
C LEU A 26 23.56 -7.74 8.55
N LEU A 27 24.00 -7.76 7.28
CA LEU A 27 24.85 -6.72 6.69
C LEU A 27 24.27 -5.29 6.85
N PRO A 28 22.98 -5.03 6.57
CA PRO A 28 22.45 -3.70 6.78
C PRO A 28 22.11 -3.35 8.24
N VAL A 29 21.79 -4.36 9.07
CA VAL A 29 21.66 -4.15 10.51
C VAL A 29 22.99 -3.64 11.07
N LEU A 30 24.12 -4.17 10.59
CA LEU A 30 25.45 -3.67 10.96
C LEU A 30 25.68 -2.22 10.52
N VAL A 31 25.17 -1.82 9.34
CA VAL A 31 25.20 -0.41 8.91
C VAL A 31 24.41 0.45 9.90
N ASN A 32 23.20 0.04 10.29
CA ASN A 32 22.41 0.78 11.26
C ASN A 32 23.14 0.89 12.62
N VAL A 33 23.71 -0.22 13.12
CA VAL A 33 24.52 -0.25 14.34
C VAL A 33 25.73 0.69 14.24
N SER A 34 26.37 0.81 13.08
CA SER A 34 27.47 1.77 12.92
C SER A 34 27.02 3.24 13.01
N TYR A 35 25.80 3.59 12.58
CA TYR A 35 25.25 4.93 12.77
C TYR A 35 24.85 5.19 14.23
N PHE A 36 24.31 4.19 14.93
CA PHE A 36 24.10 4.30 16.39
C PHE A 36 25.42 4.48 17.14
N TYR A 37 26.49 3.78 16.74
CA TYR A 37 27.81 3.95 17.31
C TYR A 37 28.37 5.36 17.08
N LYS A 38 28.20 5.91 15.87
CA LYS A 38 28.56 7.30 15.55
C LYS A 38 27.77 8.30 16.40
N ALA A 39 26.45 8.13 16.50
CA ALA A 39 25.59 8.99 17.31
C ALA A 39 25.95 8.94 18.81
N TYR A 40 26.27 7.75 19.33
CA TYR A 40 26.75 7.57 20.70
C TYR A 40 28.09 8.29 20.94
N ARG A 41 29.01 8.21 19.97
CA ARG A 41 30.30 8.90 20.05
C ARG A 41 30.14 10.42 19.99
N LEU A 42 29.29 10.92 19.12
CA LEU A 42 28.92 12.33 19.05
C LEU A 42 28.37 12.83 20.39
N TRP A 43 27.54 12.03 21.06
CA TRP A 43 26.98 12.41 22.36
C TRP A 43 28.05 12.52 23.46
N ILE A 44 29.07 11.64 23.44
CA ILE A 44 30.17 11.66 24.41
C ILE A 44 31.19 12.75 24.09
N ASN A 45 31.53 12.90 22.81
CA ASN A 45 32.52 13.85 22.32
C ASN A 45 31.76 15.04 21.72
N GLN A 46 31.46 16.05 22.53
CA GLN A 46 30.72 17.26 22.15
C GLN A 46 31.48 18.21 21.17
N ASP A 47 32.47 17.71 20.44
CA ASP A 47 33.45 18.50 19.68
C ASP A 47 33.24 18.38 18.15
N GLU A 48 32.16 17.75 17.69
CA GLU A 48 31.84 17.63 16.25
C GLU A 48 30.91 18.75 15.76
N ASP A 49 31.08 19.15 14.49
CA ASP A 49 30.26 20.16 13.82
C ASP A 49 28.76 19.79 13.83
N ASN A 50 27.91 20.79 14.11
CA ASN A 50 26.44 20.65 14.15
C ASN A 50 25.84 20.05 12.86
N THR A 51 26.48 20.25 11.70
CA THR A 51 26.06 19.67 10.41
C THR A 51 26.31 18.16 10.34
N THR A 52 27.50 17.72 10.73
CA THR A 52 27.87 16.30 10.80
C THR A 52 26.96 15.56 11.78
N ALA A 53 26.70 16.18 12.93
CA ALA A 53 25.76 15.69 13.94
C ALA A 53 24.36 15.46 13.35
N ALA A 54 23.81 16.47 12.67
CA ALA A 54 22.48 16.41 12.06
C ALA A 54 22.38 15.29 11.01
N VAL A 55 23.40 15.16 10.15
CA VAL A 55 23.44 14.12 9.11
C VAL A 55 23.51 12.71 9.72
N ILE A 56 24.28 12.53 10.79
CA ILE A 56 24.37 11.24 11.50
C ILE A 56 23.03 10.86 12.12
N VAL A 57 22.35 11.80 12.78
CA VAL A 57 21.03 11.58 13.39
C VAL A 57 19.98 11.27 12.32
N ALA A 58 19.91 12.06 11.26
CA ALA A 58 19.00 11.84 10.13
C ALA A 58 19.21 10.47 9.49
N SER A 59 20.47 10.09 9.30
CA SER A 59 20.85 8.78 8.77
C SER A 59 20.40 7.67 9.71
N MET A 60 20.76 7.74 11.00
CA MET A 60 20.36 6.77 12.01
C MET A 60 18.84 6.55 12.02
N TRP A 61 18.07 7.65 11.96
CA TRP A 61 16.62 7.59 11.91
C TRP A 61 16.12 6.94 10.61
N GLY A 62 16.63 7.35 9.45
CA GLY A 62 16.28 6.75 8.16
C GLY A 62 16.59 5.25 8.08
N PHE A 63 17.74 4.81 8.59
CA PHE A 63 18.12 3.40 8.67
C PHE A 63 17.18 2.62 9.62
N THR A 64 16.83 3.21 10.75
CA THR A 64 15.91 2.62 11.74
C THR A 64 14.50 2.50 11.19
N GLU A 65 13.99 3.53 10.53
CA GLU A 65 12.69 3.50 9.88
C GLU A 65 12.61 2.41 8.81
N ALA A 66 13.61 2.32 7.94
CA ALA A 66 13.70 1.25 6.94
C ALA A 66 13.72 -0.15 7.60
N SER A 67 14.48 -0.31 8.70
CA SER A 67 14.50 -1.56 9.49
C SER A 67 13.11 -1.95 10.00
N LEU A 68 12.38 -0.96 10.56
CA LEU A 68 11.04 -1.16 11.10
C LEU A 68 10.06 -1.53 9.98
N ARG A 69 10.10 -0.84 8.83
CA ARG A 69 9.25 -1.16 7.67
C ARG A 69 9.41 -2.62 7.20
N ILE A 70 10.66 -3.08 7.05
CA ILE A 70 10.94 -4.47 6.67
C ILE A 70 10.41 -5.44 7.72
N THR A 71 10.69 -5.18 9.00
CA THR A 71 10.28 -6.03 10.12
C THR A 71 8.75 -6.16 10.19
N VAL A 72 8.01 -5.07 9.96
CA VAL A 72 6.55 -5.07 9.89
C VAL A 72 6.04 -5.93 8.74
N ILE A 73 6.60 -5.79 7.53
CA ILE A 73 6.18 -6.56 6.36
C ILE A 73 6.52 -8.04 6.52
N GLU A 74 7.72 -8.37 6.99
CA GLU A 74 8.15 -9.75 7.22
C GLU A 74 7.30 -10.44 8.28
N GLY A 75 7.05 -9.77 9.41
CA GLY A 75 6.22 -10.31 10.49
C GLY A 75 4.79 -10.64 10.03
N ARG A 76 4.31 -10.00 8.96
CA ARG A 76 2.99 -10.23 8.36
C ARG A 76 3.05 -10.88 6.97
N TYR A 77 4.22 -11.36 6.55
CA TYR A 77 4.43 -11.85 5.18
C TYR A 77 3.49 -13.01 4.81
N ARG A 78 3.22 -13.92 5.75
CA ARG A 78 2.31 -15.05 5.52
C ARG A 78 0.89 -14.57 5.18
N SER A 79 0.40 -13.54 5.87
CA SER A 79 -0.92 -12.94 5.58
C SER A 79 -0.89 -12.24 4.22
N LEU A 80 0.16 -11.47 3.93
CA LEU A 80 0.33 -10.79 2.65
C LEU A 80 0.38 -11.78 1.47
N SER A 81 1.08 -12.91 1.63
CA SER A 81 1.18 -13.96 0.62
C SER A 81 -0.16 -14.62 0.33
N LYS A 82 -0.93 -14.97 1.38
CA LYS A 82 -2.30 -15.49 1.23
C LYS A 82 -3.19 -14.50 0.49
N LEU A 83 -3.08 -13.22 0.84
CA LEU A 83 -3.85 -12.15 0.23
C LEU A 83 -3.50 -11.94 -1.24
N MET A 84 -2.21 -11.94 -1.58
CA MET A 84 -1.78 -11.92 -2.98
C MET A 84 -2.25 -13.16 -3.75
N CYS A 85 -2.24 -14.33 -3.13
CA CYS A 85 -2.77 -15.56 -3.73
C CYS A 85 -4.26 -15.39 -4.06
N PHE A 86 -5.07 -14.93 -3.09
CA PHE A 86 -6.49 -14.65 -3.29
C PHE A 86 -6.74 -13.66 -4.44
N LEU A 87 -5.99 -12.56 -4.48
CA LEU A 87 -6.10 -11.55 -5.54
C LEU A 87 -5.66 -12.09 -6.91
N ASN A 88 -4.77 -13.08 -6.95
CA ASN A 88 -4.27 -13.66 -8.19
C ASN A 88 -5.16 -14.79 -8.75
N VAL A 89 -6.02 -15.41 -7.94
CA VAL A 89 -6.92 -16.50 -8.36
C VAL A 89 -7.91 -16.05 -9.45
N ARG A 90 -8.26 -14.75 -9.53
CA ARG A 90 -8.94 -14.10 -10.69
C ARG A 90 -10.21 -14.80 -11.23
N THR A 91 -10.94 -15.56 -10.40
CA THR A 91 -12.09 -16.40 -10.81
C THR A 91 -13.42 -15.67 -11.00
N TYR A 92 -13.53 -14.43 -10.54
CA TYR A 92 -14.80 -13.69 -10.55
C TYR A 92 -15.14 -13.06 -11.92
N CYS A 93 -16.42 -13.12 -12.31
CA CYS A 93 -17.01 -12.65 -13.59
C CYS A 93 -16.42 -13.25 -14.88
N PRO A 94 -16.62 -14.57 -15.14
CA PRO A 94 -16.20 -15.19 -16.40
C PRO A 94 -17.05 -14.75 -17.62
N VAL A 95 -18.26 -14.25 -17.41
CA VAL A 95 -19.16 -13.82 -18.50
C VAL A 95 -18.64 -12.55 -19.20
N ASP A 96 -18.02 -11.64 -18.45
CA ASP A 96 -17.35 -10.43 -18.97
C ASP A 96 -15.84 -10.61 -19.15
N ALA A 97 -15.39 -11.87 -19.25
CA ALA A 97 -13.98 -12.25 -19.24
C ALA A 97 -13.09 -11.38 -20.12
N PRO A 98 -13.41 -11.06 -21.39
CA PRO A 98 -12.50 -10.27 -22.24
C PRO A 98 -12.22 -8.87 -21.68
N ARG A 99 -13.26 -8.21 -21.16
CA ARG A 99 -13.17 -6.85 -20.62
C ARG A 99 -12.46 -6.84 -19.27
N VAL A 100 -12.85 -7.74 -18.37
CA VAL A 100 -12.24 -7.87 -17.04
C VAL A 100 -10.76 -8.29 -17.16
N HIS A 101 -10.43 -9.19 -18.08
CA HIS A 101 -9.04 -9.54 -18.37
C HIS A 101 -8.25 -8.35 -18.92
N ARG A 102 -8.82 -7.54 -19.82
CA ARG A 102 -8.16 -6.33 -20.33
C ARG A 102 -7.90 -5.31 -19.22
N GLN A 103 -8.86 -5.09 -18.31
CA GLN A 103 -8.67 -4.20 -17.16
C GLN A 103 -7.56 -4.70 -16.23
N ARG A 104 -7.54 -6.00 -15.91
CA ARG A 104 -6.49 -6.64 -15.09
C ARG A 104 -5.10 -6.60 -15.76
N ALA A 105 -5.03 -6.79 -17.07
CA ALA A 105 -3.79 -6.69 -17.84
C ALA A 105 -3.26 -5.25 -17.89
N ALA A 106 -4.14 -4.27 -18.18
CA ALA A 106 -3.77 -2.86 -18.18
C ALA A 106 -3.28 -2.39 -16.81
N LEU A 107 -3.88 -2.89 -15.71
CA LEU A 107 -3.38 -2.62 -14.37
C LEU A 107 -2.00 -3.24 -14.13
N PHE A 108 -1.78 -4.48 -14.56
CA PHE A 108 -0.49 -5.14 -14.42
C PHE A 108 0.62 -4.36 -15.15
N ASP A 109 0.36 -3.91 -16.37
CA ASP A 109 1.31 -3.09 -17.14
C ASP A 109 1.59 -1.75 -16.45
N ARG A 110 0.53 -1.10 -15.94
CA ARG A 110 0.68 0.15 -15.19
C ARG A 110 1.48 -0.04 -13.90
N ASN A 111 1.19 -1.08 -13.13
CA ASN A 111 1.91 -1.39 -11.90
C ASN A 111 3.38 -1.70 -12.19
N ASN A 112 3.69 -2.48 -13.23
CA ASN A 112 5.06 -2.76 -13.63
C ASN A 112 5.81 -1.49 -14.04
N ARG A 113 5.17 -0.59 -14.80
CA ARG A 113 5.77 0.71 -15.15
C ARG A 113 6.06 1.57 -13.93
N ILE A 114 5.15 1.61 -12.96
CA ILE A 114 5.34 2.37 -11.71
C ILE A 114 6.51 1.78 -10.91
N ILE A 115 6.59 0.46 -10.76
CA ILE A 115 7.70 -0.22 -10.08
C ILE A 115 9.02 0.07 -10.80
N LEU A 116 9.05 -0.05 -12.12
CA LEU A 116 10.26 0.21 -12.92
C LEU A 116 10.72 1.66 -12.73
N LEU A 117 9.78 2.62 -12.75
CA LEU A 117 10.07 4.02 -12.51
C LEU A 117 10.60 4.23 -11.08
N LEU A 118 9.95 3.63 -10.08
CA LEU A 118 10.37 3.71 -8.67
C LEU A 118 11.79 3.16 -8.47
N VAL A 119 12.06 1.95 -8.97
CA VAL A 119 13.38 1.32 -8.91
C VAL A 119 14.41 2.14 -9.68
N GLY A 120 14.05 2.65 -10.86
CA GLY A 120 14.92 3.50 -11.68
C GLY A 120 15.29 4.81 -10.99
N THR A 121 14.32 5.49 -10.38
CA THR A 121 14.56 6.71 -9.57
C THR A 121 15.46 6.41 -8.38
N MET A 122 15.25 5.29 -7.70
CA MET A 122 16.07 4.88 -6.56
C MET A 122 17.51 4.53 -6.97
N LEU A 123 17.70 3.84 -8.11
CA LEU A 123 19.04 3.58 -8.65
C LEU A 123 19.74 4.88 -9.04
N LEU A 124 19.04 5.81 -9.69
CA LEU A 124 19.59 7.12 -10.03
C LEU A 124 20.01 7.90 -8.79
N GLN A 125 19.18 7.89 -7.74
CA GLN A 125 19.48 8.52 -6.46
C GLN A 125 20.69 7.87 -5.78
N ALA A 126 20.79 6.54 -5.81
CA ALA A 126 21.94 5.82 -5.29
C ALA A 126 23.24 6.15 -6.05
N LEU A 127 23.20 6.19 -7.38
CA LEU A 127 24.34 6.62 -8.19
C LEU A 127 24.74 8.07 -7.85
N TRP A 128 23.76 8.98 -7.75
CA TRP A 128 24.01 10.37 -7.38
C TRP A 128 24.66 10.47 -6.00
N PHE A 129 24.15 9.74 -5.00
CA PHE A 129 24.70 9.72 -3.66
C PHE A 129 26.15 9.20 -3.64
N MET A 130 26.42 8.10 -4.36
CA MET A 130 27.76 7.53 -4.45
C MET A 130 28.78 8.49 -5.07
N THR A 131 28.39 9.26 -6.10
CA THR A 131 29.30 10.18 -6.79
C THR A 131 29.49 11.50 -6.06
N THR A 132 28.48 11.98 -5.33
CA THR A 132 28.49 13.34 -4.76
C THR A 132 28.67 13.40 -3.25
N GLN A 133 28.19 12.42 -2.48
CA GLN A 133 28.12 12.51 -1.02
C GLN A 133 29.08 11.54 -0.32
N LEU A 134 29.23 10.32 -0.83
CA LEU A 134 29.98 9.26 -0.13
C LEU A 134 31.42 9.66 0.21
N PHE A 135 32.14 10.31 -0.71
CA PHE A 135 33.53 10.71 -0.52
C PHE A 135 33.70 12.16 -0.07
N ASN A 136 32.64 12.96 -0.12
CA ASN A 136 32.70 14.38 0.22
C ASN A 136 32.27 14.66 1.66
N ARG A 137 31.73 13.68 2.39
CA ARG A 137 31.30 13.82 3.78
C ARG A 137 31.74 12.67 4.65
N ASP A 138 32.54 12.99 5.66
CA ASP A 138 33.00 12.05 6.67
C ASP A 138 31.84 11.38 7.42
N ALA A 139 30.69 12.06 7.54
CA ALA A 139 29.47 11.53 8.13
C ALA A 139 29.00 10.22 7.48
N PHE A 140 29.14 10.10 6.15
CA PHE A 140 28.72 8.92 5.38
C PHE A 140 29.83 7.87 5.22
N MET A 141 31.07 8.19 5.61
CA MET A 141 32.20 7.26 5.56
C MET A 141 32.24 6.38 6.81
N LEU A 142 32.75 5.16 6.70
CA LEU A 142 32.99 4.30 7.86
C LEU A 142 34.08 4.92 8.74
N GLN A 143 33.77 5.10 10.02
CA GLN A 143 34.68 5.67 11.03
C GLN A 143 34.92 4.66 12.15
N LEU A 144 36.19 4.51 12.53
CA LEU A 144 36.62 3.72 13.69
C LEU A 144 37.39 4.66 14.63
N ASN A 145 36.94 4.74 15.88
CA ASN A 145 37.47 5.68 16.89
C ASN A 145 37.47 7.16 16.44
N GLY A 146 36.48 7.58 15.64
CA GLY A 146 36.37 8.95 15.12
C GLY A 146 37.32 9.27 13.97
N LYS A 147 38.05 8.27 13.43
CA LYS A 147 38.89 8.44 12.25
C LYS A 147 38.30 7.67 11.07
N VAL A 148 38.30 8.29 9.90
CA VAL A 148 37.87 7.68 8.64
C VAL A 148 38.82 6.54 8.28
N VAL A 149 38.27 5.37 7.95
CA VAL A 149 39.07 4.24 7.47
C VAL A 149 39.65 4.58 6.10
N GLN A 150 40.98 4.63 5.99
CA GLN A 150 41.69 5.10 4.78
C GLN A 150 41.57 4.16 3.57
N ASN A 151 41.14 2.91 3.77
CA ASN A 151 41.00 1.95 2.67
C ASN A 151 39.76 2.28 1.81
N ALA A 152 40.00 2.79 0.59
CA ALA A 152 38.96 3.14 -0.37
C ALA A 152 38.02 1.98 -0.71
N GLY A 153 38.53 0.74 -0.78
CA GLY A 153 37.71 -0.45 -1.05
C GLY A 153 36.66 -0.67 0.05
N VAL A 154 37.05 -0.51 1.31
CA VAL A 154 36.14 -0.62 2.46
C VAL A 154 35.07 0.46 2.42
N GLN A 155 35.43 1.69 2.07
CA GLN A 155 34.49 2.81 1.96
C GLN A 155 33.49 2.62 0.82
N ILE A 156 33.94 2.13 -0.33
CA ILE A 156 33.06 1.79 -1.46
C ILE A 156 32.09 0.69 -1.04
N THR A 157 32.57 -0.38 -0.39
CA THR A 157 31.69 -1.47 0.07
C THR A 157 30.67 -0.97 1.10
N TYR A 158 31.09 -0.17 2.07
CA TYR A 158 30.19 0.42 3.07
C TYR A 158 29.14 1.35 2.45
N GLY A 159 29.55 2.19 1.49
CA GLY A 159 28.66 3.07 0.73
C GLY A 159 27.65 2.29 -0.09
N LEU A 160 28.08 1.23 -0.79
CA LEU A 160 27.19 0.34 -1.54
C LEU A 160 26.16 -0.33 -0.63
N LEU A 161 26.59 -0.85 0.53
CA LEU A 161 25.69 -1.45 1.52
C LEU A 161 24.66 -0.44 2.05
N SER A 162 25.09 0.80 2.33
CA SER A 162 24.22 1.90 2.76
C SER A 162 23.18 2.26 1.68
N ASN A 163 23.58 2.27 0.40
CA ASN A 163 22.66 2.53 -0.71
C ASN A 163 21.68 1.39 -0.94
N ILE A 164 22.12 0.13 -0.87
CA ILE A 164 21.23 -1.03 -0.94
C ILE A 164 20.15 -0.91 0.14
N TRP A 165 20.48 -0.42 1.33
CA TRP A 165 19.49 -0.17 2.36
C TRP A 165 18.50 0.94 2.02
N GLY A 166 18.97 2.04 1.43
CA GLY A 166 18.11 3.08 0.87
C GLY A 166 17.12 2.53 -0.16
N MET A 167 17.56 1.60 -1.02
CA MET A 167 16.66 0.91 -1.96
C MET A 167 15.60 0.10 -1.21
N ILE A 168 16.00 -0.64 -0.16
CA ILE A 168 15.10 -1.49 0.62
C ILE A 168 14.04 -0.66 1.36
N HIS A 169 14.29 0.60 1.70
CA HIS A 169 13.29 1.48 2.31
C HIS A 169 12.00 1.62 1.47
N VAL A 170 12.14 1.62 0.14
CA VAL A 170 11.08 1.93 -0.82
C VAL A 170 10.35 0.68 -1.36
N LEU A 171 11.00 -0.48 -1.34
CA LEU A 171 10.40 -1.73 -1.83
C LEU A 171 9.13 -2.16 -1.04
N PRO A 172 9.10 -2.10 0.31
CA PRO A 172 7.89 -2.34 1.11
C PRO A 172 6.71 -1.47 0.68
N PHE A 173 6.96 -0.18 0.44
CA PHE A 173 5.94 0.75 -0.04
C PHE A 173 5.40 0.30 -1.40
N GLY A 174 6.29 -0.02 -2.35
CA GLY A 174 5.89 -0.53 -3.67
C GLY A 174 4.99 -1.76 -3.59
N LEU A 175 5.32 -2.72 -2.71
CA LEU A 175 4.55 -3.95 -2.50
C LEU A 175 3.13 -3.67 -1.99
N LEU A 176 2.99 -2.81 -0.98
CA LEU A 176 1.69 -2.40 -0.45
C LEU A 176 0.89 -1.62 -1.49
N TYR A 177 1.54 -0.66 -2.18
CA TYR A 177 0.89 0.14 -3.21
C TYR A 177 0.31 -0.70 -4.35
N ILE A 178 1.06 -1.70 -4.85
CA ILE A 178 0.55 -2.63 -5.87
C ILE A 178 -0.66 -3.41 -5.34
N THR A 179 -0.57 -3.92 -4.12
CA THR A 179 -1.65 -4.69 -3.49
C THR A 179 -2.92 -3.85 -3.38
N MET A 180 -2.78 -2.60 -2.93
CA MET A 180 -3.85 -1.62 -2.84
C MET A 180 -4.49 -1.33 -4.20
N ASN A 181 -3.69 -1.15 -5.25
CA ASN A 181 -4.18 -0.94 -6.61
C ASN A 181 -4.96 -2.14 -7.15
N ILE A 182 -4.55 -3.37 -6.79
CA ILE A 182 -5.28 -4.58 -7.17
C ILE A 182 -6.63 -4.65 -6.46
N PHE A 183 -6.67 -4.33 -5.15
CA PHE A 183 -7.94 -4.20 -4.42
C PHE A 183 -8.86 -3.16 -5.04
N GLU A 184 -8.32 -1.99 -5.40
CA GLU A 184 -9.08 -0.93 -6.03
C GLU A 184 -9.74 -1.40 -7.32
N LEU A 185 -8.99 -2.14 -8.15
CA LEU A 185 -9.52 -2.71 -9.37
C LEU A 185 -10.59 -3.77 -9.11
N GLU A 186 -10.37 -4.70 -8.18
CA GLU A 186 -11.36 -5.74 -7.87
C GLU A 186 -12.66 -5.12 -7.31
N MET A 187 -12.58 -4.08 -6.48
CA MET A 187 -13.75 -3.30 -6.04
C MET A 187 -14.47 -2.63 -7.22
N LYS A 188 -13.73 -2.06 -8.18
CA LYS A 188 -14.32 -1.48 -9.41
C LYS A 188 -15.01 -2.51 -10.28
N ILE A 189 -14.46 -3.71 -10.41
CA ILE A 189 -15.09 -4.80 -11.17
C ILE A 189 -16.42 -5.19 -10.51
N ILE A 190 -16.47 -5.27 -9.18
CA ILE A 190 -17.72 -5.53 -8.45
C ILE A 190 -18.71 -4.40 -8.66
N LEU A 191 -18.28 -3.15 -8.52
CA LEU A 191 -19.13 -1.98 -8.77
C LEU A 191 -19.75 -2.04 -10.16
N GLU A 192 -18.94 -2.31 -11.19
CA GLU A 192 -19.42 -2.40 -12.56
C GLU A 192 -20.42 -3.56 -12.75
N ALA A 193 -20.14 -4.72 -12.15
CA ALA A 193 -21.04 -5.88 -12.19
C ALA A 193 -22.37 -5.60 -11.50
N VAL A 194 -22.35 -4.91 -10.36
CA VAL A 194 -23.53 -4.49 -9.60
C VAL A 194 -24.35 -3.48 -10.39
N THR A 195 -23.71 -2.46 -10.98
CA THR A 195 -24.41 -1.47 -11.82
C THR A 195 -25.06 -2.12 -13.04
N ASN A 196 -24.45 -3.16 -13.61
CA ASN A 196 -25.01 -3.88 -14.76
C ASN A 196 -25.96 -5.02 -14.36
N LEU A 197 -26.24 -5.22 -13.07
CA LEU A 197 -27.04 -6.35 -12.58
C LEU A 197 -28.44 -6.36 -13.20
N GLU A 198 -29.12 -5.21 -13.21
CA GLU A 198 -30.47 -5.09 -13.79
C GLU A 198 -30.50 -5.48 -15.27
N THR A 199 -29.53 -4.98 -16.06
CA THR A 199 -29.44 -5.30 -17.48
C THR A 199 -29.16 -6.78 -17.72
N THR A 200 -28.35 -7.39 -16.85
CA THR A 200 -27.99 -8.80 -16.90
C THR A 200 -29.19 -9.68 -16.58
N LEU A 201 -29.94 -9.36 -15.52
CA LEU A 201 -31.18 -10.03 -15.15
C LEU A 201 -32.22 -9.92 -16.26
N THR A 202 -32.43 -8.73 -16.81
CA THR A 202 -33.39 -8.51 -17.92
C THR A 202 -33.04 -9.34 -19.15
N LYS A 203 -31.74 -9.48 -19.46
CA LYS A 203 -31.26 -10.32 -20.57
C LYS A 203 -31.50 -11.81 -20.30
N TYR A 204 -31.23 -12.29 -19.09
CA TYR A 204 -31.50 -13.67 -18.70
C TYR A 204 -32.99 -13.99 -18.78
N LEU A 205 -33.84 -13.11 -18.25
CA LEU A 205 -35.30 -13.26 -18.30
C LEU A 205 -35.84 -13.27 -19.72
N ARG A 206 -35.35 -12.37 -20.58
CA ARG A 206 -35.75 -12.35 -22.00
C ARG A 206 -35.32 -13.62 -22.73
N THR A 207 -34.14 -14.15 -22.44
CA THR A 207 -33.65 -15.39 -23.05
C THR A 207 -34.48 -16.58 -22.59
N PHE A 208 -34.77 -16.66 -21.28
CA PHE A 208 -35.62 -17.69 -20.69
C PHE A 208 -37.05 -17.65 -21.25
N HIS A 209 -37.66 -16.47 -21.33
CA HIS A 209 -38.99 -16.29 -21.88
C HIS A 209 -39.07 -16.70 -23.36
N LYS A 210 -38.04 -16.38 -24.17
CA LYS A 210 -37.96 -16.84 -25.57
C LYS A 210 -37.87 -18.36 -25.70
N SER A 211 -37.13 -19.04 -24.83
CA SER A 211 -37.08 -20.52 -24.84
C SER A 211 -38.39 -21.17 -24.36
N ARG A 212 -39.16 -20.49 -23.51
CA ARG A 212 -40.38 -21.02 -22.88
C ARG A 212 -41.67 -20.77 -23.65
N LEU A 213 -41.73 -19.72 -24.46
CA LEU A 213 -42.80 -19.50 -25.45
C LEU A 213 -42.96 -20.69 -26.43
N GLN A 214 -41.95 -21.55 -26.53
CA GLN A 214 -41.99 -22.79 -27.32
C GLN A 214 -42.56 -24.00 -26.57
N VAL A 215 -42.71 -23.95 -25.24
CA VAL A 215 -43.01 -25.11 -24.37
C VAL A 215 -44.35 -24.97 -23.59
N GLY A 216 -44.96 -23.78 -23.55
CA GLY A 216 -46.32 -23.61 -23.00
C GLY A 216 -46.43 -23.80 -21.48
N GLU A 217 -45.46 -23.28 -20.72
CA GLU A 217 -45.42 -23.43 -19.25
C GLU A 217 -46.22 -22.37 -18.47
N SER A 218 -46.56 -22.69 -17.21
CA SER A 218 -47.37 -21.87 -16.31
C SER A 218 -46.62 -20.68 -15.68
N SER A 219 -47.36 -19.60 -15.37
CA SER A 219 -46.85 -18.36 -14.73
C SER A 219 -46.12 -18.57 -13.38
N CYS A 220 -46.46 -19.63 -12.64
CA CYS A 220 -45.82 -19.92 -11.35
C CYS A 220 -44.36 -20.39 -11.50
N GLU A 221 -44.08 -21.23 -12.51
CA GLU A 221 -42.73 -21.71 -12.79
C GLU A 221 -41.82 -20.59 -13.31
N GLU A 222 -42.35 -19.65 -14.09
CA GLU A 222 -41.60 -18.47 -14.53
C GLU A 222 -41.16 -17.61 -13.34
N GLN A 223 -42.05 -17.39 -12.38
CA GLN A 223 -41.76 -16.60 -11.20
C GLN A 223 -40.74 -17.29 -10.28
N LYS A 224 -40.81 -18.62 -10.16
CA LYS A 224 -39.83 -19.40 -9.42
C LYS A 224 -38.43 -19.29 -10.02
N VAL A 225 -38.32 -19.38 -11.34
CA VAL A 225 -37.04 -19.24 -12.05
C VAL A 225 -36.50 -17.81 -11.94
N PHE A 226 -37.36 -16.79 -12.01
CA PHE A 226 -36.96 -15.41 -11.76
C PHE A 226 -36.30 -15.24 -10.38
N TRP A 227 -36.94 -15.75 -9.32
CA TRP A 227 -36.41 -15.67 -7.96
C TRP A 227 -35.09 -16.42 -7.81
N ASP A 228 -34.96 -17.59 -8.42
CA ASP A 228 -33.73 -18.39 -8.40
C ASP A 228 -32.57 -17.66 -9.09
N ILE A 229 -32.80 -17.09 -10.28
CA ILE A 229 -31.78 -16.33 -11.03
C ILE A 229 -31.34 -15.07 -10.26
N ILE A 230 -32.30 -14.29 -9.73
CA ILE A 230 -31.97 -13.08 -8.95
C ILE A 230 -31.17 -13.45 -7.72
N GLN A 231 -31.64 -14.45 -6.97
CA GLN A 231 -30.98 -14.86 -5.74
C GLN A 231 -29.57 -15.39 -6.03
N GLN A 232 -29.38 -16.14 -7.11
CA GLN A 232 -28.08 -16.67 -7.52
C GLN A 232 -27.10 -15.57 -7.94
N GLU A 233 -27.49 -14.67 -8.85
CA GLU A 233 -26.60 -13.61 -9.32
C GLU A 233 -26.30 -12.59 -8.22
N LEU A 234 -27.31 -12.24 -7.41
CA LEU A 234 -27.09 -11.37 -6.27
C LEU A 234 -26.12 -12.03 -5.27
N ASN A 235 -26.39 -13.26 -4.81
CA ASN A 235 -25.53 -13.96 -3.85
C ASN A 235 -24.08 -14.08 -4.34
N LYS A 236 -23.87 -14.25 -5.64
CA LYS A 236 -22.54 -14.28 -6.25
C LYS A 236 -21.80 -12.95 -6.12
N HIS A 237 -22.45 -11.82 -6.41
CA HIS A 237 -21.84 -10.49 -6.24
C HIS A 237 -21.61 -10.15 -4.76
N ILE A 238 -22.59 -10.47 -3.91
CA ILE A 238 -22.54 -10.31 -2.46
C ILE A 238 -21.38 -11.10 -1.86
N SER A 239 -21.30 -12.40 -2.13
CA SER A 239 -20.26 -13.27 -1.60
C SER A 239 -18.88 -12.76 -1.99
N ARG A 240 -18.72 -12.32 -3.25
CA ARG A 240 -17.44 -11.75 -3.70
C ARG A 240 -17.10 -10.45 -2.99
N HIS A 241 -18.08 -9.56 -2.78
CA HIS A 241 -17.87 -8.32 -2.04
C HIS A 241 -17.45 -8.64 -0.60
N VAL A 242 -18.16 -9.51 0.11
CA VAL A 242 -17.81 -9.95 1.48
C VAL A 242 -16.40 -10.54 1.54
N ASP A 243 -16.05 -11.46 0.64
CA ASP A 243 -14.69 -12.03 0.57
C ASP A 243 -13.63 -10.93 0.40
N LEU A 244 -13.92 -9.92 -0.43
CA LEU A 244 -13.00 -8.82 -0.68
C LEU A 244 -12.87 -7.90 0.54
N LEU A 245 -13.97 -7.64 1.26
CA LEU A 245 -13.96 -6.87 2.50
C LEU A 245 -13.18 -7.58 3.61
N ASP A 246 -13.34 -8.90 3.74
CA ASP A 246 -12.60 -9.69 4.73
C ASP A 246 -11.10 -9.71 4.45
N ASN A 247 -10.71 -9.89 3.18
CA ASN A 247 -9.31 -9.78 2.79
C ASN A 247 -8.78 -8.35 2.95
N LEU A 248 -9.59 -7.32 2.67
CA LEU A 248 -9.19 -5.93 2.86
C LEU A 248 -9.02 -5.57 4.34
N ARG A 249 -9.80 -6.19 5.24
CA ARG A 249 -9.60 -6.09 6.68
C ARG A 249 -8.25 -6.67 7.09
N GLU A 250 -7.89 -7.85 6.59
CA GLU A 250 -6.55 -8.42 6.82
C GLU A 250 -5.44 -7.51 6.27
N TYR A 251 -5.63 -6.94 5.08
CA TYR A 251 -4.72 -5.96 4.51
C TYR A 251 -4.54 -4.72 5.41
N SER A 252 -5.64 -4.22 5.98
CA SER A 252 -5.61 -3.06 6.89
C SER A 252 -4.76 -3.30 8.14
N LEU A 253 -4.71 -4.54 8.64
CA LEU A 253 -3.87 -4.93 9.78
C LEU A 253 -2.36 -4.95 9.43
N ILE A 254 -2.03 -5.06 8.15
CA ILE A 254 -0.65 -4.98 7.64
C ILE A 254 -0.27 -3.52 7.37
N VAL A 255 -1.16 -2.77 6.71
CA VAL A 255 -0.92 -1.37 6.35
C VAL A 255 -0.91 -0.47 7.57
N GLY A 256 -1.72 -0.73 8.60
CA GLY A 256 -1.82 0.13 9.80
C GLY A 256 -0.45 0.38 10.47
N PRO A 257 0.29 -0.65 10.90
CA PRO A 257 1.62 -0.48 11.48
C PRO A 257 2.63 0.11 10.49
N PHE A 258 2.58 -0.28 9.22
CA PHE A 258 3.48 0.26 8.19
C PHE A 258 3.30 1.76 8.02
N ALA A 259 2.04 2.19 7.88
CA ALA A 259 1.71 3.57 7.67
C ALA A 259 1.98 4.40 8.94
N PHE A 260 1.96 3.80 10.14
CA PHE A 260 2.38 4.47 11.38
C PHE A 260 3.87 4.81 11.32
N VAL A 261 4.69 3.81 10.97
CA VAL A 261 6.13 3.99 10.77
C VAL A 261 6.39 5.04 9.69
N GLN A 262 5.67 4.97 8.56
CA GLN A 262 5.75 5.99 7.50
C GLN A 262 5.40 7.39 8.02
N TYR A 263 4.30 7.56 8.75
CA TYR A 263 3.82 8.88 9.16
C TYR A 263 4.83 9.59 10.07
N TYR A 264 5.22 8.92 11.17
CA TYR A 264 6.15 9.49 12.14
C TYR A 264 7.58 9.52 11.61
N GLY A 265 7.94 8.53 10.78
CA GLY A 265 9.21 8.48 10.06
C GLY A 265 9.37 9.67 9.13
N THR A 266 8.41 9.90 8.23
CA THR A 266 8.37 11.06 7.33
C THR A 266 8.38 12.37 8.12
N PHE A 267 7.62 12.50 9.21
CA PHE A 267 7.61 13.72 10.02
C PHE A 267 9.01 14.05 10.58
N ALA A 268 9.68 13.07 11.20
CA ALA A 268 11.01 13.24 11.75
C ALA A 268 12.07 13.51 10.66
N LEU A 269 12.02 12.77 9.55
CA LEU A 269 12.97 12.97 8.44
C LEU A 269 12.79 14.32 7.76
N ILE A 270 11.56 14.86 7.66
CA ILE A 270 11.33 16.22 7.15
C ILE A 270 11.94 17.25 8.12
N ALA A 271 11.78 17.05 9.43
CA ALA A 271 12.39 17.92 10.43
C ALA A 271 13.91 17.93 10.30
N ASP A 272 14.52 16.75 10.19
CA ASP A 272 15.96 16.57 10.03
C ASP A 272 16.47 17.20 8.73
N CYS A 273 15.81 16.95 7.60
CA CYS A 273 16.16 17.57 6.32
C CYS A 273 16.03 19.09 6.42
N GLY A 274 14.97 19.59 7.06
CA GLY A 274 14.76 21.02 7.31
C GLY A 274 15.87 21.66 8.12
N PHE A 275 16.32 20.99 9.18
CA PHE A 275 17.42 21.44 10.02
C PHE A 275 18.75 21.47 9.25
N ILE A 276 19.08 20.40 8.50
CA ILE A 276 20.28 20.36 7.65
C ILE A 276 20.27 21.51 6.63
N LEU A 277 19.12 21.75 5.98
CA LEU A 277 18.94 22.85 5.03
C LEU A 277 19.11 24.22 5.67
N SER A 278 18.71 24.38 6.94
CA SER A 278 18.83 25.65 7.65
C SER A 278 20.29 26.01 7.96
N ILE A 279 21.15 25.01 8.23
CA ILE A 279 22.56 25.23 8.55
C ILE A 279 23.41 25.37 7.29
N GLU A 280 23.21 24.50 6.29
CA GLU A 280 24.06 24.45 5.09
C GLU A 280 23.60 25.39 3.97
N GLY A 281 22.37 25.90 4.05
CA GLY A 281 21.75 26.65 2.96
C GLY A 281 21.42 25.78 1.74
N LEU A 282 21.05 26.45 0.64
CA LEU A 282 20.69 25.79 -0.63
C LEU A 282 21.95 25.56 -1.48
N SER A 283 22.59 24.40 -1.31
CA SER A 283 23.72 23.93 -2.12
C SER A 283 23.30 22.79 -3.08
N SER A 284 24.18 22.38 -4.00
CA SER A 284 23.95 21.19 -4.86
C SER A 284 23.70 19.92 -4.02
N ASN A 285 24.38 19.81 -2.88
CA ASN A 285 24.22 18.72 -1.93
C ASN A 285 22.86 18.75 -1.22
N SER A 286 22.29 19.93 -1.02
CA SER A 286 20.99 20.13 -0.39
C SER A 286 19.82 19.58 -1.22
N PHE A 287 19.99 19.49 -2.54
CA PHE A 287 18.95 18.99 -3.45
C PHE A 287 18.58 17.52 -3.20
N ILE A 288 19.54 16.70 -2.75
CA ILE A 288 19.27 15.28 -2.46
C ILE A 288 18.31 15.10 -1.28
N TYR A 289 18.42 15.96 -0.27
CA TYR A 289 17.55 15.92 0.91
C TYR A 289 16.13 16.40 0.57
N ILE A 290 16.01 17.43 -0.27
CA ILE A 290 14.70 17.90 -0.77
C ILE A 290 14.03 16.83 -1.62
N LEU A 291 14.78 16.17 -2.52
CA LEU A 291 14.27 15.08 -3.34
C LEU A 291 13.78 13.92 -2.46
N PHE A 292 14.59 13.53 -1.48
CA PHE A 292 14.23 12.46 -0.54
C PHE A 292 12.98 12.80 0.28
N ALA A 293 12.91 13.99 0.87
CA ALA A 293 11.72 14.46 1.59
C ALA A 293 10.47 14.48 0.70
N THR A 294 10.61 14.88 -0.56
CA THR A 294 9.51 14.87 -1.54
C THR A 294 9.00 13.45 -1.81
N VAL A 295 9.91 12.47 -1.94
CA VAL A 295 9.53 11.05 -2.08
C VAL A 295 8.76 10.58 -0.85
N LEU A 296 9.24 10.87 0.37
CA LEU A 296 8.57 10.47 1.61
C LEU A 296 7.16 11.06 1.74
N VAL A 297 6.98 12.33 1.39
CA VAL A 297 5.68 13.00 1.36
C VAL A 297 4.77 12.34 0.31
N PHE A 298 5.32 12.04 -0.86
CA PHE A 298 4.57 11.41 -1.94
C PHE A 298 4.12 9.98 -1.59
N GLU A 299 4.95 9.20 -0.91
CA GLU A 299 4.58 7.88 -0.37
C GLU A 299 3.41 8.00 0.62
N SER A 300 3.51 8.89 1.60
CA SER A 300 2.45 9.15 2.57
C SER A 300 1.14 9.57 1.90
N PHE A 301 1.23 10.45 0.90
CA PHE A 301 0.08 10.88 0.10
C PHE A 301 -0.58 9.70 -0.63
N LEU A 302 0.20 8.84 -1.28
CA LEU A 302 -0.33 7.70 -2.04
C LEU A 302 -1.03 6.68 -1.14
N ILE A 303 -0.52 6.39 0.06
CA ILE A 303 -1.17 5.51 1.03
C ILE A 303 -2.52 6.09 1.45
N CYS A 304 -2.53 7.35 1.87
CA CYS A 304 -3.75 8.02 2.34
C CYS A 304 -4.81 8.08 1.22
N ARG A 305 -4.39 8.46 0.00
CA ARG A 305 -5.28 8.51 -1.17
C ARG A 305 -5.86 7.16 -1.53
N GLY A 306 -5.05 6.11 -1.47
CA GLY A 306 -5.50 4.78 -1.87
C GLY A 306 -6.54 4.22 -0.91
N ILE A 307 -6.37 4.41 0.41
CA ILE A 307 -7.38 4.02 1.41
C ILE A 307 -8.68 4.79 1.22
N GLU A 308 -8.61 6.11 1.02
CA GLU A 308 -9.81 6.93 0.80
C GLU A 308 -10.56 6.53 -0.49
N LYS A 309 -9.83 6.20 -1.55
CA LYS A 309 -10.42 5.73 -2.79
C LYS A 309 -11.08 4.36 -2.65
N LEU A 310 -10.51 3.46 -1.84
CA LEU A 310 -11.14 2.19 -1.50
C LEU A 310 -12.44 2.40 -0.70
N ASN A 311 -12.44 3.34 0.24
CA ASN A 311 -13.65 3.73 0.98
C ASN A 311 -14.73 4.26 0.04
N GLY A 312 -14.37 5.18 -0.87
CA GLY A 312 -15.31 5.73 -1.86
C GLY A 312 -15.87 4.67 -2.80
N LEU A 313 -15.06 3.67 -3.20
CA LEU A 313 -15.54 2.54 -4.01
C LEU A 313 -16.49 1.63 -3.24
N ASN A 314 -16.22 1.39 -1.95
CA ASN A 314 -17.13 0.61 -1.11
C ASN A 314 -18.49 1.30 -0.96
N GLU A 315 -18.49 2.60 -0.69
CA GLU A 315 -19.71 3.40 -0.62
C GLU A 315 -20.44 3.42 -1.96
N ALA A 316 -19.73 3.57 -3.08
CA ALA A 316 -20.30 3.55 -4.42
C ALA A 316 -21.00 2.22 -4.75
N ILE A 317 -20.48 1.07 -4.28
CA ILE A 317 -21.16 -0.23 -4.44
C ILE A 317 -22.51 -0.21 -3.71
N GLY A 318 -22.54 0.34 -2.49
CA GLY A 318 -23.77 0.54 -1.73
C GLY A 318 -24.79 1.41 -2.41
N GLN A 319 -24.32 2.54 -2.96
CA GLN A 319 -25.16 3.47 -3.70
C GLN A 319 -25.67 2.85 -5.00
N ALA A 320 -24.83 2.12 -5.74
CA ALA A 320 -25.22 1.43 -6.97
C ALA A 320 -26.28 0.36 -6.69
N LEU A 321 -26.17 -0.37 -5.58
CA LEU A 321 -27.24 -1.24 -5.14
C LEU A 321 -28.49 -0.42 -4.81
N TYR A 322 -28.42 0.61 -3.96
CA TYR A 322 -29.62 1.32 -3.51
C TYR A 322 -30.37 2.10 -4.61
N THR A 323 -29.66 2.89 -5.43
CA THR A 323 -30.27 3.79 -6.43
C THR A 323 -30.23 3.23 -7.85
N GLY A 324 -29.21 2.43 -8.17
CA GLY A 324 -28.98 1.94 -9.53
C GLY A 324 -29.78 0.68 -9.87
N PHE A 325 -30.39 0.03 -8.88
CA PHE A 325 -31.22 -1.15 -9.07
C PHE A 325 -32.67 -0.84 -8.69
N ASP A 326 -33.61 -1.04 -9.61
CA ASP A 326 -35.05 -0.80 -9.36
C ASP A 326 -35.69 -1.90 -8.50
N TRP A 327 -35.31 -1.97 -7.21
CA TRP A 327 -35.87 -2.95 -6.27
C TRP A 327 -37.38 -2.92 -6.20
N PRO A 328 -38.06 -1.76 -6.13
CA PRO A 328 -39.51 -1.71 -6.03
C PRO A 328 -40.22 -2.25 -7.27
N GLY A 329 -39.69 -1.97 -8.47
CA GLY A 329 -40.26 -2.47 -9.72
C GLY A 329 -40.01 -3.96 -9.95
N LEU A 330 -38.79 -4.44 -9.64
CA LEU A 330 -38.36 -5.83 -9.89
C LEU A 330 -38.82 -6.81 -8.80
N LEU A 331 -38.77 -6.42 -7.52
CA LEU A 331 -39.11 -7.31 -6.40
C LEU A 331 -40.59 -7.19 -6.01
N GLN A 332 -41.49 -7.61 -6.89
CA GLN A 332 -42.92 -7.63 -6.59
C GLN A 332 -43.25 -8.73 -5.57
N TYR A 333 -43.93 -8.35 -4.50
CA TYR A 333 -44.35 -9.28 -3.46
C TYR A 333 -45.43 -10.23 -4.00
N THR A 334 -45.29 -11.52 -3.72
CA THR A 334 -46.29 -12.54 -4.04
C THR A 334 -46.30 -13.57 -2.91
N ASP A 335 -47.49 -13.96 -2.44
CA ASP A 335 -47.62 -14.80 -1.24
C ASP A 335 -46.86 -16.12 -1.32
N GLY A 336 -46.80 -16.74 -2.51
CA GLY A 336 -46.05 -17.98 -2.76
C GLY A 336 -44.52 -17.86 -2.67
N PHE A 337 -43.98 -16.63 -2.74
CA PHE A 337 -42.52 -16.37 -2.77
C PHE A 337 -42.05 -15.46 -1.63
N ARG A 338 -42.82 -15.41 -0.53
CA ARG A 338 -42.51 -14.57 0.64
C ARG A 338 -41.11 -14.80 1.19
N SER A 339 -40.67 -16.06 1.26
CA SER A 339 -39.34 -16.42 1.80
C SER A 339 -38.20 -15.87 0.93
N GLN A 340 -38.32 -15.98 -0.39
CA GLN A 340 -37.33 -15.52 -1.35
C GLN A 340 -37.24 -14.00 -1.34
N TYR A 341 -38.38 -13.32 -1.35
CA TYR A 341 -38.46 -11.87 -1.23
C TYR A 341 -37.75 -11.36 0.04
N GLN A 342 -38.05 -11.97 1.20
CA GLN A 342 -37.43 -11.60 2.47
C GLN A 342 -35.91 -11.84 2.47
N SER A 343 -35.46 -12.97 1.92
CA SER A 343 -34.05 -13.33 1.83
C SER A 343 -33.25 -12.34 0.97
N VAL A 344 -33.75 -12.02 -0.22
CA VAL A 344 -33.14 -11.06 -1.14
C VAL A 344 -33.10 -9.68 -0.49
N ARG A 345 -34.24 -9.18 -0.01
CA ARG A 345 -34.32 -7.87 0.66
C ARG A 345 -33.36 -7.75 1.84
N HIS A 346 -33.28 -8.77 2.69
CA HIS A 346 -32.40 -8.75 3.85
C HIS A 346 -30.92 -8.66 3.44
N SER A 347 -30.52 -9.46 2.46
CA SER A 347 -29.14 -9.49 1.96
C SER A 347 -28.69 -8.13 1.41
N LEU A 348 -29.60 -7.43 0.74
CA LEU A 348 -29.35 -6.11 0.16
C LEU A 348 -29.21 -5.03 1.20
N LEU A 349 -30.16 -4.96 2.14
CA LEU A 349 -30.11 -3.99 3.22
C LEU A 349 -28.85 -4.19 4.07
N LEU A 350 -28.45 -5.45 4.30
CA LEU A 350 -27.21 -5.76 5.00
C LEU A 350 -26.01 -5.16 4.27
N ILE A 351 -25.92 -5.32 2.95
CA ILE A 351 -24.77 -4.85 2.18
C ILE A 351 -24.76 -3.35 2.01
N ILE A 352 -25.91 -2.74 1.76
CA ILE A 352 -26.05 -1.28 1.74
C ILE A 352 -25.58 -0.74 3.10
N GLY A 353 -26.05 -1.31 4.21
CA GLY A 353 -25.62 -0.92 5.55
C GLY A 353 -24.12 -1.15 5.81
N ARG A 354 -23.52 -2.20 5.24
CA ARG A 354 -22.09 -2.48 5.37
C ARG A 354 -21.22 -1.57 4.48
N SER A 355 -21.67 -1.26 3.28
CA SER A 355 -20.98 -0.37 2.34
C SER A 355 -20.89 1.08 2.83
N GLN A 356 -21.85 1.52 3.64
CA GLN A 356 -21.85 2.84 4.27
C GLN A 356 -20.80 2.99 5.38
N LYS A 357 -20.31 1.87 5.94
CA LYS A 357 -19.21 1.90 6.91
C LYS A 357 -17.89 1.87 6.15
N GLY A 358 -17.20 3.01 6.13
CA GLY A 358 -15.84 3.09 5.59
C GLY A 358 -14.87 2.15 6.30
N PHE A 359 -13.83 1.70 5.59
CA PHE A 359 -12.71 0.98 6.16
C PHE A 359 -11.94 1.90 7.10
N GLN A 360 -12.03 1.61 8.40
CA GLN A 360 -11.16 2.21 9.39
C GLN A 360 -9.85 1.44 9.43
N CYS A 361 -8.95 1.74 8.49
CA CYS A 361 -7.56 1.33 8.64
C CYS A 361 -6.98 2.19 9.78
N SER A 362 -6.76 1.61 10.95
CA SER A 362 -6.28 2.34 12.12
C SER A 362 -4.78 2.16 12.34
N TYR A 363 -4.11 3.25 12.73
CA TYR A 363 -2.73 3.24 13.24
C TYR A 363 -2.72 2.82 14.72
N GLY A 364 -2.91 1.52 15.01
CA GLY A 364 -2.78 1.01 16.38
C GLY A 364 -3.69 1.70 17.42
N GLY A 365 -4.86 2.22 17.00
CA GLY A 365 -5.80 2.90 17.89
C GLY A 365 -5.64 4.43 18.01
N LEU A 366 -4.60 5.05 17.43
CA LEU A 366 -4.34 6.49 17.53
C LEU A 366 -5.09 7.36 16.50
N GLY A 367 -5.75 6.72 15.53
CA GLY A 367 -6.51 7.40 14.47
C GLY A 367 -6.63 6.53 13.21
N GLY A 368 -7.40 7.00 12.22
CA GLY A 368 -7.57 6.35 10.92
C GLY A 368 -6.65 6.93 9.83
N ILE A 369 -6.26 6.11 8.85
CA ILE A 369 -5.57 6.56 7.63
C ILE A 369 -6.56 7.38 6.78
N SER A 370 -6.28 8.66 6.55
CA SER A 370 -7.13 9.54 5.72
C SER A 370 -6.33 10.70 5.13
N MET A 371 -6.90 11.37 4.11
CA MET A 371 -6.32 12.61 3.58
C MET A 371 -6.28 13.74 4.59
N GLU A 372 -7.21 13.76 5.55
CA GLU A 372 -7.17 14.71 6.66
C GLU A 372 -5.89 14.56 7.49
N ARG A 373 -5.47 13.32 7.78
CA ARG A 373 -4.21 13.06 8.49
C ARG A 373 -2.99 13.45 7.66
N PHE A 374 -3.03 13.25 6.36
CA PHE A 374 -1.98 13.76 5.47
C PHE A 374 -1.89 15.30 5.51
N ALA A 375 -3.02 15.99 5.50
CA ALA A 375 -3.04 17.45 5.63
C ALA A 375 -2.46 17.91 6.98
N GLN A 376 -2.81 17.21 8.07
CA GLN A 376 -2.23 17.46 9.40
C GLN A 376 -0.71 17.20 9.42
N LEU A 377 -0.23 16.14 8.76
CA LEU A 377 1.22 15.89 8.60
C LEU A 377 1.89 17.07 7.93
N MET A 378 1.36 17.53 6.79
CA MET A 378 1.93 18.65 6.04
C MET A 378 1.92 19.94 6.85
N GLN A 379 0.83 20.23 7.56
CA GLN A 379 0.72 21.40 8.42
C GLN A 379 1.74 21.36 9.58
N ASN A 380 1.83 20.22 10.28
CA ASN A 380 2.76 20.05 11.38
C ASN A 380 4.22 20.13 10.91
N SER A 381 4.54 19.46 9.80
CA SER A 381 5.88 19.52 9.20
C SER A 381 6.26 20.93 8.78
N TYR A 382 5.32 21.68 8.17
CA TYR A 382 5.53 23.08 7.81
C TYR A 382 5.76 23.95 9.04
N SER A 383 4.90 23.86 10.06
CA SER A 383 5.06 24.62 11.31
C SER A 383 6.40 24.33 11.99
N LEU A 384 6.79 23.05 12.08
CA LEU A 384 8.08 22.66 12.64
C LEU A 384 9.25 23.23 11.83
N LEU A 385 9.20 23.12 10.50
CA LEU A 385 10.21 23.68 9.61
C LEU A 385 10.33 25.20 9.79
N THR A 386 9.20 25.92 9.87
CA THR A 386 9.19 27.37 10.11
C THR A 386 9.84 27.72 11.44
N ILE A 387 9.53 26.95 12.51
CA ILE A 387 10.14 27.15 13.83
C ILE A 387 11.65 26.92 13.76
N LEU A 388 12.11 25.82 13.15
CA LEU A 388 13.53 25.52 13.00
C LEU A 388 14.26 26.61 12.20
N LEU A 389 13.65 27.12 11.13
CA LEU A 389 14.20 28.23 10.34
C LEU A 389 14.25 29.56 11.10
N GLN A 390 13.36 29.77 12.07
CA GLN A 390 13.42 30.95 12.94
C GLN A 390 14.55 30.86 13.96
N PHE A 391 14.85 29.67 14.48
CA PHE A 391 15.95 29.44 15.42
C PHE A 391 17.34 29.34 14.77
N ALA A 392 17.40 29.08 13.45
CA ALA A 392 18.64 29.05 12.69
C ALA A 392 19.12 30.44 12.23
N LYS A 393 18.27 31.47 12.34
CA LYS A 393 18.65 32.88 12.19
C LYS A 393 19.12 33.44 13.52
#